data_AF-A0A2A4VMP0-F1
#
_entry.id   AF-A0A2A4VMP0-F1
#
_cell.length_a   1.000
_cell.length_b   1.000
_cell.length_c   1.000
_cell.angle_alpha   90.00
_cell.angle_beta   90.00
_cell.angle_gamma   90.00
#
_symmetry.space_group_name_H-M   'P 1'
#
loop_
_entity.id
_entity.type
_entity.pdbx_description
1 polymer ?
#
loop_
_entity_poly.entity_id
_entity_poly.type
_entity_poly.pdbx_seq_one_letter_code
_entity_poly.pdbx_strand_id
1 'polypeptide(L)'
;MVQHGKTADALVVSFRTSGGTVDQSGITLALIPADREGVTVQGFPTVDGLQSSEIAFDQVAVSADDLLGEVDCGFATLNAVINDGILAVAAEAVGAMEVLYKDTVAYT
;
A
#
# COMPACT_ATOMS: atom_id res chain seq x y z
N MET A 1 -7.38 -0.73 -5.66
CA MET A 1 -7.74 0.31 -4.68
C MET A 1 -6.61 0.43 -3.67
N VAL A 2 -6.25 1.65 -3.30
CA VAL A 2 -5.16 1.98 -2.37
C VAL A 2 -5.79 2.67 -1.17
N GLN A 3 -5.66 2.06 0.01
CA GLN A 3 -6.22 2.64 1.24
C GLN A 3 -5.56 3.99 1.53
N HIS A 4 -6.35 4.97 1.93
CA HIS A 4 -5.91 6.32 2.28
C HIS A 4 -5.14 7.10 1.17
N GLY A 5 -5.20 6.65 -0.10
CA GLY A 5 -4.43 7.27 -1.19
C GLY A 5 -4.71 8.76 -1.38
N LYS A 6 -5.97 9.19 -1.29
CA LYS A 6 -6.39 10.60 -1.43
C LYS A 6 -5.80 11.53 -0.37
N THR A 7 -5.43 11.01 0.80
CA THR A 7 -4.88 11.79 1.91
C THR A 7 -3.37 11.67 2.05
N ALA A 8 -2.72 10.85 1.22
CA ALA A 8 -1.28 10.66 1.28
C ALA A 8 -0.55 11.77 0.51
N ASP A 9 0.52 12.32 1.10
CA ASP A 9 1.40 13.27 0.42
C ASP A 9 2.31 12.58 -0.62
N ALA A 10 2.61 11.29 -0.39
CA ALA A 10 3.41 10.47 -1.29
C ALA A 10 2.96 9.01 -1.28
N LEU A 11 3.29 8.32 -2.36
CA LEU A 11 2.92 6.95 -2.67
C LEU A 11 4.18 6.10 -2.77
N VAL A 12 4.21 4.97 -2.05
CA VAL A 12 5.20 3.92 -2.31
C VAL A 12 4.70 3.08 -3.46
N VAL A 13 5.41 3.13 -4.59
CA VAL A 13 5.01 2.47 -5.84
C VAL A 13 6.01 1.38 -6.19
N SER A 14 5.52 0.15 -6.31
CA SER A 14 6.26 -0.94 -6.92
C SER A 14 6.01 -0.99 -8.42
N PHE A 15 7.07 -1.01 -9.21
CA PHE A 15 6.98 -1.12 -10.66
C PHE A 15 8.07 -2.05 -11.20
N ARG A 16 7.91 -2.50 -12.44
CA ARG A 16 8.84 -3.42 -13.07
C ARG A 16 9.82 -2.66 -13.97
N THR A 17 11.10 -2.89 -13.74
CA THR A 17 12.22 -2.31 -14.52
C THR A 17 12.91 -3.36 -15.39
N SER A 18 12.81 -4.65 -15.05
CA SER A 18 13.29 -5.76 -15.88
C SER A 18 12.53 -7.07 -15.62
N GLY A 19 12.85 -8.11 -16.39
CA GLY A 19 12.27 -9.45 -16.22
C GLY A 19 10.84 -9.62 -16.74
N GLY A 20 10.28 -10.81 -16.52
CA GLY A 20 8.91 -11.19 -16.86
C GLY A 20 7.90 -10.80 -15.79
N THR A 21 6.60 -10.89 -16.11
CA THR A 21 5.51 -10.41 -15.25
C THR A 21 5.46 -11.06 -13.87
N VAL A 22 5.86 -12.33 -13.76
CA VAL A 22 5.84 -13.12 -12.51
C VAL A 22 7.19 -13.21 -11.81
N ASP A 23 8.24 -12.62 -12.38
CA ASP A 23 9.58 -12.70 -11.81
C ASP A 23 9.67 -11.85 -10.54
N GLN A 24 10.28 -12.42 -9.50
CA GLN A 24 10.57 -11.71 -8.26
C GLN A 24 11.69 -10.69 -8.43
N SER A 25 12.69 -11.00 -9.28
CA SER A 25 13.68 -10.02 -9.71
C SER A 25 13.03 -9.02 -10.68
N GLY A 26 13.61 -7.82 -10.78
CA GLY A 26 13.15 -6.82 -11.74
C GLY A 26 12.06 -5.90 -11.19
N ILE A 27 11.71 -6.03 -9.91
CA ILE A 27 10.80 -5.13 -9.20
C ILE A 27 11.63 -4.03 -8.54
N THR A 28 11.27 -2.78 -8.78
CA THR A 28 11.85 -1.59 -8.16
C THR A 28 10.79 -0.86 -7.35
N LEU A 29 11.18 -0.24 -6.24
CA LEU A 29 10.32 0.59 -5.41
C LEU A 29 10.72 2.06 -5.57
N ALA A 30 9.74 2.96 -5.62
CA ALA A 30 9.96 4.40 -5.56
C ALA A 30 8.96 5.09 -4.62
N LEU A 31 9.37 6.21 -4.05
CA LEU A 31 8.52 7.15 -3.35
C LEU A 31 8.13 8.27 -4.32
N ILE A 32 6.86 8.30 -4.72
CA ILE A 32 6.33 9.25 -5.70
C ILE A 32 5.37 10.21 -4.98
N PRO A 33 5.61 11.54 -4.96
CA PRO A 33 4.66 12.53 -4.48
C PRO A 33 3.30 12.37 -5.17
N ALA A 34 2.22 12.45 -4.40
CA ALA A 34 0.86 12.22 -4.91
C ALA A 34 0.39 13.31 -5.89
N ASP A 35 1.07 14.47 -5.90
CA ASP A 35 0.83 15.61 -6.79
C ASP A 35 1.81 15.66 -7.99
N ARG A 36 2.66 14.64 -8.17
CA ARG A 36 3.59 14.59 -9.31
C ARG A 36 2.83 14.58 -10.64
N GLU A 37 3.36 15.29 -11.62
CA GLU A 37 2.81 15.33 -12.98
C GLU A 37 2.58 13.91 -13.53
N GLY A 38 1.38 13.67 -14.06
CA GLY A 38 0.93 12.37 -14.55
C GLY A 38 0.32 11.45 -13.49
N VAL A 39 0.36 11.79 -12.20
CA VAL A 39 -0.34 11.05 -11.14
C VAL A 39 -1.77 11.58 -11.00
N THR A 40 -2.74 10.67 -11.03
CA THR A 40 -4.15 10.97 -10.73
C THR A 40 -4.61 10.12 -9.55
N VAL A 41 -5.16 10.77 -8.51
CA VAL A 41 -5.70 10.10 -7.33
C VAL A 41 -7.20 10.38 -7.21
N GLN A 42 -8.02 9.34 -7.36
CA GLN A 42 -9.47 9.40 -7.22
C GLN A 42 -9.92 8.68 -5.95
N GLY A 43 -10.17 9.43 -4.88
CA GLY A 43 -10.67 8.86 -3.62
C GLY A 43 -12.18 8.69 -3.57
N PHE A 44 -12.63 7.66 -2.85
CA PHE A 44 -14.03 7.30 -2.65
C PHE A 44 -14.25 6.58 -1.31
N PRO A 45 -15.46 6.68 -0.72
CA PRO A 45 -15.80 5.95 0.50
C PRO A 45 -16.05 4.46 0.22
N THR A 46 -15.80 3.62 1.21
CA THR A 46 -16.14 2.18 1.20
C THR A 46 -17.39 1.90 2.04
N VAL A 47 -17.97 0.71 1.90
CA VAL A 47 -19.26 0.32 2.54
C VAL A 47 -19.24 0.30 4.07
N ASP A 48 -18.05 0.14 4.64
CA ASP A 48 -17.75 0.16 6.08
C ASP A 48 -17.42 1.57 6.60
N GLY A 49 -17.50 2.60 5.75
CA GLY A 49 -17.24 3.99 6.10
C GLY A 49 -15.78 4.42 6.01
N LEU A 50 -14.86 3.54 5.60
CA LEU A 50 -13.46 3.89 5.35
C LEU A 50 -13.30 4.67 4.02
N GLN A 51 -12.06 5.04 3.70
CA GLN A 51 -11.69 5.78 2.49
C GLN A 51 -10.64 5.00 1.69
N SER A 52 -10.93 4.77 0.41
CA SER A 52 -9.97 4.18 -0.52
C SER A 52 -9.77 5.08 -1.73
N SER A 53 -8.86 4.71 -2.62
CA SER A 53 -8.56 5.48 -3.83
C SER A 53 -8.17 4.60 -5.01
N GLU A 54 -8.50 5.07 -6.20
CA GLU A 54 -7.90 4.63 -7.45
C GLU A 54 -6.75 5.56 -7.79
N ILE A 55 -5.63 4.98 -8.23
CA ILE A 55 -4.42 5.71 -8.59
C ILE A 55 -4.06 5.33 -10.01
N ALA A 56 -3.91 6.34 -10.87
CA ALA A 56 -3.44 6.17 -12.24
C ALA A 56 -2.14 6.94 -12.44
N PHE A 57 -1.25 6.36 -13.24
CA PHE A 57 0.03 6.94 -13.62
C PHE A 57 0.05 7.05 -15.15
N ASP A 58 0.19 8.26 -15.67
CA ASP A 58 0.40 8.53 -17.10
C ASP A 58 1.77 9.18 -17.30
N GLN A 59 2.71 8.41 -17.86
CA GLN A 59 4.07 8.88 -18.21
C GLN A 59 4.78 9.62 -17.06
N VAL A 60 4.56 9.17 -15.82
CA VAL A 60 5.16 9.75 -14.62
C VAL A 60 6.67 9.54 -14.66
N ALA A 61 7.42 10.63 -14.62
CA ALA A 61 8.88 10.58 -14.56
C ALA A 61 9.35 10.09 -13.17
N VAL A 62 10.31 9.17 -13.18
CA VAL A 62 10.97 8.64 -11.97
C VAL A 62 12.47 8.86 -12.11
N SER A 63 13.05 9.50 -11.09
CA SER A 63 14.48 9.77 -10.98
C SER A 63 15.16 8.82 -10.00
N ALA A 64 16.49 8.82 -9.97
CA ALA A 64 17.25 8.01 -9.01
C ALA A 64 16.96 8.40 -7.55
N ASP A 65 16.65 9.68 -7.29
CA ASP A 65 16.36 10.18 -5.94
C ASP A 65 14.98 9.71 -5.42
N ASP A 66 14.09 9.28 -6.32
CA ASP A 66 12.80 8.71 -5.93
C ASP A 66 12.92 7.24 -5.50
N LEU A 67 14.03 6.57 -5.83
CA LEU A 67 14.16 5.12 -5.63
C LEU A 67 14.33 4.75 -4.16
N LEU A 68 13.62 3.70 -3.75
CA LEU A 68 13.72 3.09 -2.44
C LEU A 68 14.56 1.81 -2.55
N GLY A 69 15.87 1.96 -2.37
CA GLY A 69 16.83 0.87 -2.51
C GLY A 69 17.42 0.77 -3.92
N GLU A 70 17.79 -0.43 -4.33
CA GLU A 70 18.43 -0.69 -5.63
C GLU A 70 17.43 -1.12 -6.70
N VAL A 71 17.71 -0.75 -7.96
CA VAL A 71 16.94 -1.18 -9.13
C VAL A 71 16.89 -2.71 -9.18
N ASP A 72 15.72 -3.25 -9.51
CA ASP A 72 15.43 -4.68 -9.63
C ASP A 72 15.44 -5.50 -8.33
N CYS A 73 15.74 -4.86 -7.19
CA CYS A 73 15.91 -5.50 -5.88
C CYS A 73 14.80 -5.19 -4.86
N GLY A 74 13.70 -4.59 -5.28
CA GLY A 74 12.61 -4.12 -4.41
C GLY A 74 11.74 -5.22 -3.80
N PHE A 75 11.71 -6.43 -4.38
CA PHE A 75 10.80 -7.50 -3.95
C PHE A 75 11.01 -7.94 -2.50
N ALA A 76 12.26 -8.05 -2.03
CA ALA A 76 12.55 -8.49 -0.67
C ALA A 76 11.94 -7.55 0.37
N THR A 77 12.13 -6.23 0.18
CA THR A 77 11.55 -5.18 1.04
C THR A 77 10.03 -5.18 0.97
N LEU A 78 9.46 -5.27 -0.25
CA LEU A 78 8.02 -5.32 -0.45
C LEU A 78 7.39 -6.51 0.28
N ASN A 79 7.99 -7.69 0.14
CA ASN A 79 7.50 -8.92 0.78
C ASN A 79 7.59 -8.85 2.31
N ALA A 80 8.66 -8.26 2.86
CA ALA A 80 8.78 -8.04 4.30
C ALA A 80 7.67 -7.12 4.84
N VAL A 81 7.45 -5.97 4.19
CA VAL A 81 6.40 -5.00 4.60
C VAL A 81 5.00 -5.59 4.47
N ILE A 82 4.75 -6.41 3.44
CA ILE A 82 3.47 -7.12 3.30
C ILE A 82 3.25 -8.08 4.48
N ASN A 83 4.28 -8.83 4.90
CA ASN A 83 4.16 -9.73 6.04
C ASN A 83 3.87 -8.96 7.35
N ASP A 84 4.52 -7.81 7.56
CA ASP A 84 4.24 -6.94 8.70
C ASP A 84 2.82 -6.38 8.65
N GLY A 85 2.34 -6.00 7.46
CA GLY A 85 0.95 -5.56 7.24
C GLY A 85 -0.07 -6.66 7.56
N ILE A 86 0.18 -7.89 7.13
CA ILE A 86 -0.65 -9.06 7.47
C ILE A 86 -0.71 -9.26 8.99
N LEU A 87 0.44 -9.18 9.66
CA LEU A 87 0.51 -9.29 11.12
C LEU A 87 -0.31 -8.19 11.81
N ALA A 88 -0.20 -6.94 11.36
CA ALA A 88 -0.93 -5.82 11.92
C ALA A 88 -2.45 -5.98 11.79
N VAL A 89 -2.94 -6.33 10.60
CA VAL A 89 -4.39 -6.55 10.35
C VAL A 89 -4.92 -7.74 11.15
N ALA A 90 -4.15 -8.82 11.27
CA ALA A 90 -4.53 -9.97 12.09
C ALA A 90 -4.64 -9.60 13.58
N ALA A 91 -3.68 -8.83 14.10
CA ALA A 91 -3.69 -8.38 15.49
C ALA A 91 -4.88 -7.45 15.78
N GLU A 92 -5.19 -6.53 14.86
CA GLU A 92 -6.37 -5.65 14.95
C GLU A 92 -7.66 -6.48 15.01
N ALA A 93 -7.84 -7.42 14.08
CA ALA A 93 -9.04 -8.24 14.00
C ALA A 93 -9.25 -9.07 15.28
N VAL A 94 -8.19 -9.72 15.78
CA VAL A 94 -8.26 -10.53 17.01
C VAL A 94 -8.58 -9.66 18.23
N GLY A 95 -7.93 -8.49 18.35
CA GLY A 95 -8.18 -7.56 19.44
C GLY A 95 -9.62 -7.04 19.45
N ALA A 96 -10.15 -6.66 18.28
CA ALA A 96 -11.53 -6.22 18.15
C ALA A 96 -12.52 -7.33 18.54
N MET A 97 -12.31 -8.56 18.08
CA MET A 97 -13.17 -9.71 18.43
C MET A 97 -13.12 -10.02 19.93
N GLU A 98 -11.95 -9.92 20.57
CA GLU A 98 -11.82 -10.18 22.01
C GLU A 98 -12.63 -9.19 22.84
N VAL A 99 -12.60 -7.89 22.50
CA VAL A 99 -13.39 -6.86 23.18
C VAL A 99 -14.88 -7.13 22.98
N LEU A 100 -15.33 -7.35 21.75
CA LEU A 100 -16.73 -7.61 21.44
C LEU A 100 -17.27 -8.86 22.16
N TYR A 101 -16.46 -9.91 22.27
CA TYR A 101 -16.81 -11.11 23.02
C TYR A 101 -17.03 -10.80 24.51
N LYS A 102 -16.09 -10.09 25.15
CA LYS A 102 -16.18 -9.74 26.58
C LYS A 102 -17.39 -8.86 26.87
N ASP A 103 -17.64 -7.86 26.03
CA ASP A 103 -18.79 -6.96 26.18
C ASP A 103 -20.12 -7.70 26.05
N THR A 104 -20.21 -8.63 25.09
CA THR A 104 -21.41 -9.46 24.90
C THR A 104 -21.67 -10.36 26.11
N VAL A 105 -20.62 -10.94 26.70
CA VAL A 105 -20.75 -11.76 27.92
C VAL A 105 -21.18 -10.92 29.12
N ALA A 106 -20.62 -9.72 29.29
CA ALA A 106 -20.94 -8.83 30.41
C ALA A 106 -22.36 -8.24 30.37
N TYR A 107 -23.00 -8.25 29.20
CA TYR A 107 -24.38 -7.80 29.00
C TYR A 107 -25.45 -8.81 29.50
N THR A 108 -25.03 -9.92 30.11
CA THR A 108 -25.93 -10.93 30.74
C THR A 108 -25.95 -10.77 32.25
#